data_AF-A0A397P8E3-F1
#
_entry.id   AF-A0A397P8E3-F1
#
_cell.length_a   1.000
_cell.length_b   1.000
_cell.length_c   1.000
_cell.angle_alpha   90.00
_cell.angle_beta   90.00
_cell.angle_gamma   90.00
#
_symmetry.space_group_name_H-M   'P 1'
#
loop_
_entity.id
_entity.type
_entity.pdbx_description
1 polymer ?
#
loop_
_entity_poly.entity_id
_entity_poly.type
_entity_poly.pdbx_seq_one_letter_code
_entity_poly.pdbx_strand_id
1 'polypeptide(L)'
;MPFQPFGYKFEILSPASRGALKSKIRARKKRWFHPKTGARGWILGPFICLWFSAFDRYGPMLVGTLVDDGLACRIKGRAGSDLNGVAMFVAMLLLLIWLIYMSTSEGDPATGRLVLMVAIFVLLLLSPLILWLAHSDRKDAEPLIRFLRDVAGERAAPLRARPAQMPLLENLALRVSGELAPLPLNTDAIYDALLETGTNEFIVLERSAEKYLQTASRGGKFTIEMRDGDYLHHYQARRADRTQTKRRKLNFDFSFEETLDVVLAYATGNEMPNLIAWEKMDMPAPTAA
;
A
#
# COMPACT_ATOMS: atom_id res chain seq x y z
N MET A 1 -14.35 4.33 12.78
CA MET A 1 -12.94 4.79 12.67
C MET A 1 -12.97 6.30 12.56
N PRO A 2 -12.06 7.03 13.22
CA PRO A 2 -12.04 8.49 13.15
C PRO A 2 -11.74 8.97 11.72
N PHE A 3 -12.44 9.99 11.26
CA PHE A 3 -12.22 10.62 9.96
C PHE A 3 -10.82 11.24 9.90
N GLN A 4 -10.06 10.90 8.86
CA GLN A 4 -8.64 11.22 8.69
C GLN A 4 -8.35 11.43 7.20
N PRO A 5 -8.69 12.58 6.61
CA PRO A 5 -8.53 12.84 5.17
C PRO A 5 -7.06 13.08 4.79
N PHE A 6 -6.25 13.60 5.72
CA PHE A 6 -4.79 13.75 5.56
C PHE A 6 -4.01 12.48 5.96
N GLY A 7 -4.59 11.32 5.65
CA GLY A 7 -3.99 10.04 6.01
C GLY A 7 -3.96 9.73 7.51
N TYR A 8 -3.51 8.53 7.82
CA TYR A 8 -3.41 8.03 9.19
C TYR A 8 -2.05 8.34 9.81
N LYS A 9 -2.04 8.51 11.12
CA LYS A 9 -0.81 8.73 11.89
C LYS A 9 -0.03 7.42 12.00
N PHE A 10 1.29 7.51 11.92
CA PHE A 10 2.18 6.40 12.20
C PHE A 10 3.38 6.86 13.03
N GLU A 11 3.94 5.89 13.74
CA GLU A 11 5.15 6.04 14.53
C GLU A 11 5.97 4.76 14.37
N ILE A 12 7.27 4.92 14.12
CA ILE A 12 8.22 3.82 13.91
C ILE A 12 9.43 4.09 14.81
N LEU A 13 9.80 3.10 15.62
CA LEU A 13 10.98 3.14 16.47
C LEU A 13 12.12 2.37 15.81
N SER A 14 13.24 3.05 15.61
CA SER A 14 14.49 2.48 15.10
C SER A 14 15.55 2.48 16.21
N PRO A 15 16.19 1.34 16.51
CA PRO A 15 17.34 1.31 17.41
C PRO A 15 18.58 1.98 16.81
N ALA A 16 18.59 2.28 15.51
CA ALA A 16 19.67 3.01 14.85
C ALA A 16 19.54 4.53 15.06
N SER A 17 20.68 5.22 15.16
CA SER A 17 20.75 6.68 15.16
C SER A 17 20.16 7.28 13.88
N ARG A 18 19.71 8.54 13.94
CA ARG A 18 19.11 9.21 12.77
C ARG A 18 20.03 9.25 11.55
N GLY A 19 21.34 9.43 11.74
CA GLY A 19 22.31 9.39 10.64
C GLY A 19 22.35 8.02 9.95
N ALA A 20 22.46 6.96 10.75
CA ALA A 20 22.47 5.59 10.25
C ALA A 20 21.14 5.21 9.58
N LEU A 21 20.01 5.59 10.18
CA LEU A 21 18.68 5.34 9.62
C LEU A 21 18.49 6.05 8.28
N LYS A 22 18.88 7.33 8.17
CA LYS A 22 18.85 8.06 6.88
C LYS A 22 19.69 7.37 5.82
N SER A 23 20.88 6.90 6.19
CA SER A 23 21.76 6.17 5.27
C SER A 23 21.10 4.90 4.76
N LYS A 24 20.52 4.09 5.66
CA LYS A 24 19.77 2.87 5.30
C LYS A 24 18.58 3.16 4.38
N ILE A 25 17.79 4.20 4.68
CA ILE A 25 16.65 4.60 3.83
C ILE A 25 17.15 5.02 2.45
N ARG A 26 18.22 5.83 2.37
CA ARG A 26 18.80 6.28 1.10
C ARG A 26 19.37 5.13 0.27
N ALA A 27 19.96 4.12 0.92
CA ALA A 27 20.53 2.96 0.25
C ALA A 27 19.46 2.04 -0.36
N ARG A 28 18.26 1.95 0.25
CA ARG A 28 17.21 1.02 -0.18
C ARG A 28 16.08 1.66 -0.99
N LYS A 29 15.86 2.97 -0.88
CA LYS A 29 14.84 3.65 -1.69
C LYS A 29 15.23 3.66 -3.17
N LYS A 30 14.25 3.59 -4.07
CA LYS A 30 14.47 3.69 -5.51
C LYS A 30 14.83 5.11 -5.93
N ARG A 31 15.46 5.22 -7.10
CA ARG A 31 15.70 6.51 -7.78
C ARG A 31 14.35 7.13 -8.19
N TRP A 32 14.32 8.46 -8.34
CA TRP A 32 13.09 9.20 -8.64
C TRP A 32 12.36 8.68 -9.88
N PHE A 33 13.11 8.37 -10.95
CA PHE A 33 12.57 7.90 -12.24
C PHE A 33 12.79 6.40 -12.48
N HIS A 34 12.94 5.60 -11.42
CA HIS A 34 12.98 4.14 -11.60
C HIS A 34 11.66 3.68 -12.25
N PRO A 35 11.66 2.72 -13.19
CA PRO A 35 10.42 2.27 -13.84
C PRO A 35 9.54 1.44 -12.88
N LYS A 36 10.13 0.48 -12.15
CA LYS A 36 9.40 -0.41 -11.22
C LYS A 36 8.93 0.30 -9.97
N THR A 37 7.73 0.01 -9.48
CA THR A 37 7.18 0.53 -8.22
C THR A 37 8.06 0.23 -6.98
N GLY A 38 7.83 0.99 -5.91
CA GLY A 38 8.59 0.90 -4.66
C GLY A 38 8.89 2.25 -4.03
N ALA A 39 9.34 2.24 -2.77
CA ALA A 39 9.56 3.47 -2.01
C ALA A 39 10.60 4.39 -2.66
N ARG A 40 10.22 5.64 -2.92
CA ARG A 40 11.05 6.72 -3.46
C ARG A 40 10.86 7.97 -2.63
N GLY A 41 11.77 8.92 -2.76
CA GLY A 41 11.53 10.26 -2.25
C GLY A 41 12.78 11.01 -1.83
N TRP A 42 12.61 11.95 -0.91
CA TRP A 42 13.64 12.83 -0.40
C TRP A 42 13.66 12.90 1.13
N ILE A 43 14.84 13.22 1.65
CA ILE A 43 15.10 13.43 3.08
C ILE A 43 15.91 14.71 3.21
N LEU A 44 15.32 15.74 3.80
CA LEU A 44 15.93 17.06 4.00
C LEU A 44 15.90 17.40 5.49
N GLY A 45 17.08 17.51 6.11
CA GLY A 45 17.17 17.73 7.56
C GLY A 45 16.44 16.62 8.33
N PRO A 46 15.55 16.93 9.28
CA PRO A 46 14.74 15.94 9.99
C PRO A 46 13.53 15.46 9.16
N PHE A 47 13.20 16.08 8.04
CA PHE A 47 11.99 15.77 7.28
C PHE A 47 12.22 14.65 6.26
N ILE A 48 11.20 13.81 6.09
CA ILE A 48 11.15 12.75 5.10
C ILE A 48 9.82 12.82 4.35
N CYS A 49 9.89 12.72 3.02
CA CYS A 49 8.74 12.56 2.16
C CYS A 49 9.00 11.38 1.22
N LEU A 50 8.11 10.39 1.23
CA LEU A 50 8.18 9.22 0.37
C LEU A 50 6.90 9.02 -0.43
N TRP A 51 7.04 8.47 -1.64
CA TRP A 51 5.94 8.07 -2.52
C TRP A 51 6.31 6.78 -3.28
N PHE A 52 5.32 6.09 -3.86
CA PHE A 52 5.51 4.71 -4.34
C PHE A 52 5.74 4.54 -5.85
N SER A 53 5.31 5.50 -6.67
CA SER A 53 5.45 5.44 -8.14
C SER A 53 5.96 6.76 -8.71
N ALA A 54 6.81 6.70 -9.73
CA ALA A 54 7.33 7.89 -10.41
C ALA A 54 6.27 8.58 -11.29
N PHE A 55 5.30 7.80 -11.79
CA PHE A 55 4.31 8.24 -12.76
C PHE A 55 2.96 8.55 -12.14
N ASP A 56 2.70 8.00 -10.94
CA ASP A 56 1.54 8.36 -10.15
C ASP A 56 1.87 9.53 -9.20
N ARG A 57 1.77 10.76 -9.74
CA ARG A 57 2.14 12.00 -9.02
C ARG A 57 1.21 12.29 -7.83
N TYR A 58 0.04 11.67 -7.80
CA TYR A 58 -0.97 11.77 -6.74
C TYR A 58 -1.11 10.46 -5.96
N GLY A 59 -0.17 9.54 -6.15
CA GLY A 59 -0.19 8.24 -5.54
C GLY A 59 0.17 8.25 -4.06
N PRO A 60 0.14 7.06 -3.42
CA PRO A 60 0.34 6.92 -1.98
C PRO A 60 1.60 7.64 -1.52
N MET A 61 1.42 8.50 -0.52
CA MET A 61 2.45 9.39 0.00
C MET A 61 2.55 9.31 1.51
N LEU A 62 3.77 9.48 2.00
CA LEU A 62 4.13 9.52 3.40
C LEU A 62 4.97 10.75 3.68
N VAL A 63 4.56 11.54 4.67
CA VAL A 63 5.32 12.69 5.18
C VAL A 63 5.59 12.50 6.66
N GLY A 64 6.83 12.69 7.08
CA GLY A 64 7.20 12.53 8.48
C GLY A 64 8.46 13.28 8.89
N THR A 65 8.76 13.16 10.17
CA THR A 65 9.94 13.72 10.82
C THR A 65 10.72 12.62 11.55
N LEU A 66 12.03 12.65 11.41
CA LEU A 66 12.99 11.84 12.16
C LEU A 66 13.43 12.63 13.39
N VAL A 67 13.07 12.12 14.55
CA VAL A 67 13.40 12.69 15.86
C VAL A 67 14.46 11.79 16.51
N ASP A 68 15.51 12.39 17.04
CA ASP A 68 16.51 11.68 17.84
C ASP A 68 15.93 11.43 19.25
N ASP A 69 16.06 10.21 19.75
CA ASP A 69 15.61 9.76 21.07
C ASP A 69 16.82 9.20 21.84
N GLY A 70 17.88 10.01 21.92
CA GLY A 70 19.18 9.61 22.45
C GLY A 70 19.92 8.64 21.52
N LEU A 71 19.96 7.35 21.90
CA LEU A 71 20.61 6.29 21.12
C LEU A 71 19.70 5.71 20.03
N ALA A 72 18.40 5.95 20.11
CA ALA A 72 17.41 5.51 19.13
C ALA A 72 16.96 6.68 18.24
N CYS A 73 16.31 6.36 17.12
CA CYS A 73 15.65 7.33 16.27
C CYS A 73 14.19 6.94 16.09
N ARG A 74 13.31 7.93 16.10
CA ARG A 74 11.88 7.75 15.94
C ARG A 74 11.40 8.48 14.70
N ILE A 75 10.63 7.79 13.87
CA ILE A 75 9.95 8.41 12.72
C ILE A 75 8.49 8.64 13.11
N LYS A 76 8.02 9.88 13.05
CA LYS A 76 6.60 10.22 13.24
C LYS A 76 6.06 10.89 12.00
N GLY A 77 4.84 10.58 11.59
CA GLY A 77 4.28 11.20 10.40
C GLY A 77 2.84 10.83 10.08
N ARG A 78 2.45 11.17 8.85
CA ARG A 78 1.18 10.78 8.25
C ARG A 78 1.40 10.09 6.92
N ALA A 79 0.59 9.08 6.64
CA ALA A 79 0.60 8.33 5.39
C ALA A 79 -0.83 8.26 4.84
N GLY A 80 -0.99 8.52 3.54
CA GLY A 80 -2.30 8.56 2.87
C GLY A 80 -2.22 8.32 1.37
N SER A 81 -3.37 8.05 0.74
CA SER A 81 -3.45 7.75 -0.71
C SER A 81 -3.02 8.93 -1.57
N ASP A 82 -3.40 10.16 -1.21
CA ASP A 82 -3.00 11.38 -1.93
C ASP A 82 -2.88 12.58 -0.98
N LEU A 83 -1.75 12.70 -0.27
CA LEU A 83 -1.55 13.82 0.65
C LEU A 83 -1.42 15.17 -0.08
N ASN A 84 -0.87 15.18 -1.29
CA ASN A 84 -0.64 16.41 -2.06
C ASN A 84 -1.93 16.93 -2.67
N GLY A 85 -2.74 16.08 -3.30
CA GLY A 85 -4.02 16.48 -3.87
C GLY A 85 -4.99 16.92 -2.78
N VAL A 86 -5.01 16.27 -1.61
CA VAL A 86 -5.81 16.73 -0.47
C VAL A 86 -5.34 18.10 0.02
N ALA A 87 -4.03 18.33 0.12
CA ALA A 87 -3.49 19.64 0.52
C ALA A 87 -3.82 20.75 -0.49
N MET A 88 -3.63 20.47 -1.79
CA MET A 88 -3.99 21.39 -2.88
C MET A 88 -5.49 21.69 -2.90
N PHE A 89 -6.32 20.66 -2.72
CA PHE A 89 -7.76 20.80 -2.65
C PHE A 89 -8.17 21.73 -1.51
N VAL A 90 -7.58 21.55 -0.33
CA VAL A 90 -7.86 22.41 0.83
C VAL A 90 -7.37 23.85 0.61
N ALA A 91 -6.21 24.04 -0.04
CA ALA A 91 -5.74 25.37 -0.40
C ALA A 91 -6.67 26.07 -1.41
N MET A 92 -7.14 25.35 -2.44
CA MET A 92 -8.14 25.86 -3.38
C MET A 92 -9.47 26.16 -2.71
N LEU A 93 -9.86 25.36 -1.71
CA LEU A 93 -11.08 25.59 -0.94
C LEU A 93 -10.99 26.92 -0.15
N LEU A 94 -9.85 27.18 0.49
CA LEU A 94 -9.61 28.43 1.19
C LEU A 94 -9.61 29.63 0.22
N LEU A 95 -9.01 29.48 -0.96
CA LEU A 95 -9.04 30.51 -2.01
C LEU A 95 -10.47 30.78 -2.48
N LEU A 96 -11.27 29.74 -2.69
CA LEU A 96 -12.67 29.87 -3.08
C LEU A 96 -13.48 30.62 -2.02
N ILE A 97 -13.30 30.28 -0.75
CA ILE A 97 -13.93 30.98 0.39
C ILE A 97 -13.56 32.47 0.38
N TRP A 98 -12.28 32.78 0.15
CA TRP A 98 -11.80 34.16 0.03
C TRP A 98 -12.43 34.91 -1.15
N LEU A 99 -12.53 34.29 -2.33
CA LEU A 99 -13.14 34.90 -3.51
C LEU A 99 -14.63 35.19 -3.31
N ILE A 100 -15.36 34.30 -2.63
CA ILE A 100 -16.76 34.56 -2.26
C ILE A 100 -16.84 35.79 -1.36
N TYR A 101 -16.00 35.87 -0.33
CA TYR A 101 -15.96 37.00 0.59
C TYR A 101 -15.75 38.33 -0.15
N MET A 102 -14.74 38.38 -1.03
CA MET A 102 -14.48 39.56 -1.88
C MET A 102 -15.68 39.90 -2.78
N SER A 103 -16.25 38.91 -3.47
CA SER A 103 -17.39 39.11 -4.36
C SER A 103 -18.64 39.64 -3.63
N THR A 104 -18.90 39.17 -2.40
CA THR A 104 -20.00 39.68 -1.58
C THR A 104 -19.76 41.11 -1.08
N SER A 105 -18.50 41.55 -1.00
CA SER A 105 -18.14 42.89 -0.54
C SER A 105 -18.25 43.96 -1.64
N GLU A 106 -18.11 43.58 -2.92
CA GLU A 106 -18.12 44.50 -4.07
C GLU A 106 -19.52 44.75 -4.65
N GLY A 107 -20.54 44.00 -4.21
CA GLY A 107 -21.94 44.35 -4.42
C GLY A 107 -22.54 44.04 -5.80
N ASP A 108 -21.86 43.31 -6.69
CA ASP A 108 -22.45 42.85 -7.96
C ASP A 108 -23.36 41.61 -7.74
N PRO A 109 -24.70 41.76 -7.85
CA PRO A 109 -25.66 40.72 -7.47
C PRO A 109 -25.75 39.56 -8.47
N ALA A 110 -25.33 39.73 -9.73
CA ALA A 110 -25.42 38.68 -10.75
C ALA A 110 -24.21 37.74 -10.67
N THR A 111 -23.01 38.32 -10.66
CA THR A 111 -21.74 37.58 -10.52
C THR A 111 -21.65 36.91 -9.15
N GLY A 112 -22.09 37.59 -8.09
CA GLY A 112 -22.09 37.03 -6.73
C GLY A 112 -22.98 35.80 -6.55
N ARG A 113 -24.13 35.72 -7.25
CA ARG A 113 -25.02 34.54 -7.18
C ARG A 113 -24.43 33.30 -7.84
N LEU A 114 -23.77 33.47 -8.99
CA LEU A 114 -23.11 32.35 -9.69
C LEU A 114 -21.94 31.81 -8.86
N VAL A 115 -21.09 32.70 -8.34
CA VAL A 115 -19.97 32.34 -7.45
C VAL A 115 -20.48 31.63 -6.20
N LEU A 116 -21.57 32.10 -5.60
CA LEU A 116 -22.20 31.46 -4.44
C LEU A 116 -22.75 30.06 -4.76
N MET A 117 -23.42 29.87 -5.90
CA MET A 117 -23.91 28.54 -6.31
C MET A 117 -22.77 27.54 -6.52
N VAL A 118 -21.71 27.95 -7.24
CA VAL A 118 -20.52 27.12 -7.45
C VAL A 118 -19.86 26.79 -6.12
N ALA A 119 -19.75 27.77 -5.22
CA ALA A 119 -19.20 27.57 -3.89
C ALA A 119 -20.00 26.58 -3.06
N ILE A 120 -21.33 26.69 -3.02
CA ILE A 120 -22.21 25.77 -2.30
C ILE A 120 -22.01 24.35 -2.84
N PHE A 121 -21.99 24.18 -4.16
CA PHE A 121 -21.77 22.86 -4.77
C PHE A 121 -20.40 22.28 -4.39
N VAL A 122 -19.33 23.07 -4.50
CA VAL A 122 -17.98 22.62 -4.15
C VAL A 122 -17.87 22.32 -2.66
N LEU A 123 -18.30 23.23 -1.78
CA LEU A 123 -18.17 23.11 -0.33
C LEU A 123 -19.05 22.00 0.28
N LEU A 124 -20.29 21.85 -0.20
CA LEU A 124 -21.26 20.92 0.41
C LEU A 124 -21.29 19.54 -0.23
N LEU A 125 -20.95 19.41 -1.51
CA LEU A 125 -21.02 18.12 -2.21
C LEU A 125 -19.64 17.60 -2.56
N LEU A 126 -18.82 18.40 -3.24
CA LEU A 126 -17.55 17.92 -3.76
C LEU A 126 -16.48 17.75 -2.66
N SER A 127 -16.38 18.70 -1.73
CA SER A 127 -15.39 18.65 -0.65
C SER A 127 -15.57 17.46 0.29
N PRO A 128 -16.77 17.17 0.82
CA PRO A 128 -16.95 16.01 1.68
C PRO A 128 -16.68 14.71 0.93
N LEU A 129 -17.07 14.62 -0.35
CA LEU A 129 -16.83 13.44 -1.18
C LEU A 129 -15.34 13.19 -1.41
N ILE A 130 -14.58 14.21 -1.84
CA ILE A 130 -13.14 14.10 -2.06
C ILE A 130 -12.42 13.72 -0.77
N LEU A 131 -12.73 14.40 0.35
CA LEU A 131 -12.11 14.11 1.63
C LEU A 131 -12.52 12.72 2.16
N TRP A 132 -13.73 12.25 1.85
CA TRP A 132 -14.18 10.89 2.14
C TRP A 132 -13.43 9.83 1.34
N LEU A 133 -13.25 10.03 0.04
CA LEU A 133 -12.46 9.13 -0.81
C LEU A 133 -11.01 9.06 -0.34
N ALA A 134 -10.39 10.22 -0.06
CA ALA A 134 -9.06 10.27 0.53
C ALA A 134 -8.96 9.53 1.88
N HIS A 135 -10.05 9.58 2.67
CA HIS A 135 -10.14 8.82 3.90
C HIS A 135 -10.32 7.32 3.68
N SER A 136 -11.18 6.87 2.74
CA SER A 136 -11.43 5.45 2.48
C SER A 136 -10.17 4.75 2.03
N ASP A 137 -9.38 5.43 1.19
CA ASP A 137 -8.23 4.86 0.51
C ASP A 137 -6.92 5.15 1.25
N ARG A 138 -7.00 5.76 2.44
CA ARG A 138 -5.85 6.17 3.25
C ARG A 138 -4.80 5.08 3.49
N LYS A 139 -5.17 3.79 3.39
CA LYS A 139 -4.29 2.64 3.60
C LYS A 139 -3.44 2.28 2.39
N ASP A 140 -3.60 2.95 1.26
CA ASP A 140 -2.75 2.73 0.08
C ASP A 140 -1.29 3.10 0.30
N ALA A 141 -0.99 3.93 1.30
CA ALA A 141 0.38 4.25 1.71
C ALA A 141 0.99 3.26 2.70
N GLU A 142 0.29 2.19 3.10
CA GLU A 142 0.85 1.15 3.97
C GLU A 142 2.14 0.50 3.42
N PRO A 143 2.32 0.24 2.10
CA PRO A 143 3.59 -0.26 1.57
C PRO A 143 4.80 0.62 1.92
N LEU A 144 4.63 1.95 1.96
CA LEU A 144 5.68 2.89 2.36
C LEU A 144 6.03 2.76 3.85
N ILE A 145 5.02 2.54 4.69
CA ILE A 145 5.24 2.29 6.12
C ILE A 145 5.94 0.95 6.31
N ARG A 146 5.51 -0.11 5.61
CA ARG A 146 6.17 -1.42 5.66
C ARG A 146 7.65 -1.30 5.29
N PHE A 147 7.95 -0.59 4.20
CA PHE A 147 9.32 -0.28 3.81
C PHE A 147 10.10 0.44 4.94
N LEU A 148 9.53 1.49 5.55
CA LEU A 148 10.22 2.21 6.62
C LEU A 148 10.45 1.35 7.87
N ARG A 149 9.48 0.52 8.26
CA ARG A 149 9.60 -0.41 9.40
C ARG A 149 10.70 -1.44 9.15
N ASP A 150 10.72 -2.01 7.95
CA ASP A 150 11.74 -2.97 7.51
C ASP A 150 13.15 -2.33 7.49
N VAL A 151 13.28 -1.10 6.98
CA VAL A 151 14.54 -0.35 7.00
C VAL A 151 14.99 0.05 8.41
N ALA A 152 14.03 0.43 9.27
CA ALA A 152 14.27 0.77 10.67
C ALA A 152 14.73 -0.45 11.48
N GLY A 153 14.45 -1.66 11.01
CA GLY A 153 14.62 -2.87 11.80
C GLY A 153 13.73 -2.84 13.04
N GLU A 154 12.58 -2.17 12.95
CA GLU A 154 11.63 -2.09 14.04
C GLU A 154 11.12 -3.51 14.34
N ARG A 155 11.47 -4.04 15.52
CA ARG A 155 11.01 -5.36 16.00
C ARG A 155 9.61 -5.33 16.62
N ALA A 156 8.92 -4.19 16.56
CA ALA A 156 7.56 -4.08 17.05
C ALA A 156 6.63 -4.85 16.10
N ALA A 157 5.93 -5.83 16.64
CA ALA A 157 4.97 -6.68 15.93
C ALA A 157 3.99 -5.86 15.05
N PRO A 158 3.54 -6.41 13.90
CA PRO A 158 3.69 -7.80 13.49
C PRO A 158 4.79 -8.05 12.46
N LEU A 159 5.55 -7.06 11.96
CA LEU A 159 6.53 -7.32 10.90
C LEU A 159 7.61 -8.31 11.38
N ARG A 160 7.48 -9.55 10.91
CA ARG A 160 8.39 -10.66 11.20
C ARG A 160 9.76 -10.31 10.66
N ALA A 161 10.81 -10.76 11.36
CA ALA A 161 12.16 -10.65 10.82
C ALA A 161 12.24 -11.30 9.42
N ARG A 162 13.09 -10.73 8.57
CA ARG A 162 13.35 -11.25 7.21
C ARG A 162 13.52 -12.78 7.27
N PRO A 163 12.82 -13.54 6.40
CA PRO A 163 12.80 -14.99 6.49
C PRO A 163 14.21 -15.56 6.32
N ALA A 164 14.49 -16.67 7.02
CA ALA A 164 15.73 -17.40 6.79
C ALA A 164 15.82 -17.88 5.33
N GLN A 165 17.03 -18.03 4.82
CA GLN A 165 17.23 -18.61 3.50
C GLN A 165 16.80 -20.08 3.54
N MET A 166 15.80 -20.41 2.74
CA MET A 166 15.26 -21.76 2.59
C MET A 166 15.38 -22.19 1.13
N PRO A 167 15.64 -23.49 0.87
CA PRO A 167 15.60 -24.00 -0.49
C PRO A 167 14.18 -23.86 -1.04
N LEU A 168 14.08 -23.29 -2.25
CA LEU A 168 12.82 -23.17 -2.98
C LEU A 168 12.63 -24.40 -3.87
N LEU A 169 11.38 -24.67 -4.24
CA LEU A 169 11.06 -25.69 -5.22
C LEU A 169 11.70 -25.38 -6.58
N GLU A 170 12.12 -26.42 -7.27
CA GLU A 170 12.62 -26.33 -8.64
C GLU A 170 11.51 -25.84 -9.59
N ASN A 171 11.88 -25.04 -10.60
CA ASN A 171 10.98 -24.45 -11.61
C ASN A 171 10.00 -23.37 -11.10
N LEU A 172 10.30 -22.73 -9.98
CA LEU A 172 9.51 -21.59 -9.51
C LEU A 172 9.93 -20.30 -10.25
N ALA A 173 8.98 -19.65 -10.90
CA ALA A 173 9.14 -18.32 -11.44
C ALA A 173 8.28 -17.31 -10.66
N LEU A 174 8.84 -16.13 -10.43
CA LEU A 174 8.15 -15.02 -9.77
C LEU A 174 7.87 -13.94 -10.81
N ARG A 175 6.60 -13.53 -10.92
CA ARG A 175 6.18 -12.36 -11.69
C ARG A 175 5.67 -11.27 -10.76
N VAL A 176 6.07 -10.03 -11.03
CA VAL A 176 5.59 -8.84 -10.32
C VAL A 176 4.88 -7.97 -11.34
N SER A 177 3.57 -7.81 -11.20
CA SER A 177 2.71 -7.06 -12.14
C SER A 177 2.90 -7.47 -13.61
N GLY A 178 3.11 -8.78 -13.84
CA GLY A 178 3.32 -9.37 -15.18
C GLY A 178 4.78 -9.47 -15.64
N GLU A 179 5.71 -8.73 -15.04
CA GLU A 179 7.14 -8.80 -15.35
C GLU A 179 7.83 -9.93 -14.60
N LEU A 180 8.71 -10.68 -15.27
CA LEU A 180 9.51 -11.72 -14.63
C LEU A 180 10.55 -11.09 -13.68
N ALA A 181 10.63 -11.62 -12.45
CA ALA A 181 11.63 -11.23 -11.48
C ALA A 181 13.03 -11.75 -11.90
N PRO A 182 14.12 -11.03 -11.54
CA PRO A 182 15.48 -11.47 -11.83
C PRO A 182 15.82 -12.81 -11.15
N LEU A 183 16.55 -13.67 -11.85
CA LEU A 183 17.16 -14.87 -11.29
C LEU A 183 18.52 -14.54 -10.62
N PRO A 184 18.98 -15.31 -9.61
CA PRO A 184 18.31 -16.48 -9.02
C PRO A 184 17.18 -16.09 -8.05
N LEU A 185 16.09 -16.87 -8.08
CA LEU A 185 14.99 -16.69 -7.14
C LEU A 185 15.38 -17.26 -5.77
N ASN A 186 15.26 -16.46 -4.72
CA ASN A 186 15.47 -16.87 -3.33
C ASN A 186 14.38 -16.27 -2.43
N THR A 187 14.33 -16.69 -1.15
CA THR A 187 13.33 -16.19 -0.19
C THR A 187 13.41 -14.67 0.01
N ASP A 188 14.62 -14.10 -0.10
CA ASP A 188 14.85 -12.65 -0.02
C ASP A 188 14.21 -11.89 -1.18
N ALA A 189 14.28 -12.41 -2.39
CA ALA A 189 13.66 -11.82 -3.58
C ALA A 189 12.14 -11.87 -3.51
N ILE A 190 11.57 -12.96 -2.97
CA ILE A 190 10.13 -13.09 -2.73
C ILE A 190 9.67 -12.07 -1.68
N TYR A 191 10.42 -11.95 -0.57
CA TYR A 191 10.15 -10.96 0.47
C TYR A 191 10.20 -9.53 -0.07
N ASP A 192 11.26 -9.18 -0.79
CA ASP A 192 11.44 -7.85 -1.37
C ASP A 192 10.35 -7.56 -2.41
N ALA A 193 9.96 -8.54 -3.24
CA ALA A 193 8.85 -8.38 -4.19
C ALA A 193 7.52 -8.09 -3.48
N LEU A 194 7.18 -8.85 -2.43
CA LEU A 194 5.96 -8.61 -1.65
C LEU A 194 5.99 -7.25 -0.93
N LEU A 195 7.17 -6.85 -0.42
CA LEU A 195 7.38 -5.56 0.24
C LEU A 195 7.20 -4.39 -0.74
N GLU A 196 7.69 -4.56 -1.96
CA GLU A 196 7.62 -3.59 -3.06
C GLU A 196 6.30 -3.65 -3.85
N THR A 197 5.36 -4.54 -3.49
CA THR A 197 4.04 -4.60 -4.13
C THR A 197 3.15 -3.46 -3.61
N GLY A 198 2.80 -2.53 -4.51
CA GLY A 198 1.94 -1.38 -4.25
C GLY A 198 0.46 -1.72 -4.25
N THR A 199 -0.42 -0.73 -4.06
CA THR A 199 -1.87 -0.94 -4.22
C THR A 199 -2.19 -1.25 -5.69
N ASN A 200 -3.09 -2.21 -5.92
CA ASN A 200 -3.51 -2.70 -7.25
C ASN A 200 -2.41 -3.42 -8.03
N GLU A 201 -1.29 -3.73 -7.38
CA GLU A 201 -0.27 -4.60 -7.94
C GLU A 201 -0.44 -6.02 -7.41
N PHE A 202 0.11 -6.97 -8.14
CA PHE A 202 0.02 -8.38 -7.80
C PHE A 202 1.36 -9.07 -8.04
N ILE A 203 1.61 -10.12 -7.27
CA ILE A 203 2.70 -11.05 -7.51
C ILE A 203 2.13 -12.42 -7.84
N VAL A 204 2.78 -13.13 -8.76
CA VAL A 204 2.44 -14.50 -9.13
C VAL A 204 3.67 -15.36 -8.96
N LEU A 205 3.56 -16.40 -8.15
CA LEU A 205 4.50 -17.49 -8.08
C LEU A 205 3.97 -18.64 -8.94
N GLU A 206 4.56 -18.82 -10.11
CA GLU A 206 4.17 -19.82 -11.08
C GLU A 206 5.14 -21.01 -11.06
N ARG A 207 4.59 -22.22 -11.01
CA ARG A 207 5.32 -23.48 -11.29
C ARG A 207 5.04 -23.95 -12.72
N SER A 208 3.84 -23.65 -13.22
CA SER A 208 3.41 -23.85 -14.61
C SER A 208 2.25 -22.89 -14.91
N ALA A 209 1.79 -22.86 -16.17
CA ALA A 209 0.64 -22.04 -16.57
C ALA A 209 -0.67 -22.37 -15.80
N GLU A 210 -0.77 -23.59 -15.27
CA GLU A 210 -1.93 -24.12 -14.55
C GLU A 210 -1.68 -24.26 -13.04
N LYS A 211 -0.46 -24.00 -12.57
CA LYS A 211 -0.10 -24.13 -11.15
C LYS A 211 0.59 -22.88 -10.68
N TYR A 212 -0.17 -22.02 -10.00
CA TYR A 212 0.35 -20.77 -9.47
C TYR A 212 -0.33 -20.35 -8.17
N LEU A 213 0.39 -19.54 -7.40
CA LEU A 213 -0.13 -18.76 -6.30
C LEU A 213 -0.04 -17.29 -6.67
N GLN A 214 -1.17 -16.57 -6.62
CA GLN A 214 -1.23 -15.14 -6.88
C GLN A 214 -1.62 -14.40 -5.61
N THR A 215 -0.99 -13.26 -5.36
CA THR A 215 -1.42 -12.33 -4.31
C THR A 215 -1.56 -10.94 -4.87
N ALA A 216 -2.62 -10.23 -4.50
CA ALA A 216 -2.88 -8.87 -4.95
C ALA A 216 -3.04 -7.94 -3.75
N SER A 217 -2.39 -6.78 -3.81
CA SER A 217 -2.39 -5.80 -2.72
C SER A 217 -3.52 -4.78 -2.89
N ARG A 218 -4.32 -4.58 -1.84
CA ARG A 218 -5.45 -3.65 -1.81
C ARG A 218 -5.59 -3.02 -0.44
N GLY A 219 -5.53 -1.68 -0.36
CA GLY A 219 -5.75 -0.95 0.89
C GLY A 219 -4.82 -1.41 2.02
N GLY A 220 -3.56 -1.69 1.71
CA GLY A 220 -2.54 -2.14 2.67
C GLY A 220 -2.64 -3.60 3.12
N LYS A 221 -3.56 -4.38 2.57
CA LYS A 221 -3.73 -5.81 2.81
C LYS A 221 -3.61 -6.59 1.50
N PHE A 222 -3.68 -7.92 1.57
CA PHE A 222 -3.57 -8.78 0.41
C PHE A 222 -4.76 -9.72 0.29
N THR A 223 -5.14 -10.02 -0.94
CA THR A 223 -5.95 -11.19 -1.29
C THR A 223 -5.05 -12.26 -1.87
N ILE A 224 -5.34 -13.52 -1.58
CA ILE A 224 -4.52 -14.66 -2.01
C ILE A 224 -5.41 -15.59 -2.83
N GLU A 225 -4.91 -16.01 -3.98
CA GLU A 225 -5.55 -16.93 -4.90
C GLU A 225 -4.56 -18.02 -5.30
N MET A 226 -5.09 -19.21 -5.57
CA MET A 226 -4.30 -20.36 -5.97
C MET A 226 -5.00 -21.08 -7.12
N ARG A 227 -4.25 -21.46 -8.13
CA ARG A 227 -4.68 -22.44 -9.12
C ARG A 227 -3.82 -23.68 -9.00
N ASP A 228 -4.46 -24.84 -8.94
CA ASP A 228 -3.81 -26.15 -8.95
C ASP A 228 -4.44 -27.05 -10.01
N GLY A 229 -4.06 -26.82 -11.26
CA GLY A 229 -4.59 -27.52 -12.43
C GLY A 229 -5.42 -26.61 -13.32
N ASP A 230 -6.57 -27.12 -13.79
CA ASP A 230 -7.40 -26.43 -14.77
C ASP A 230 -8.18 -25.21 -14.19
N TYR A 231 -8.99 -24.58 -15.03
CA TYR A 231 -9.83 -23.44 -14.65
C TYR A 231 -10.90 -23.78 -13.59
N LEU A 232 -11.25 -25.06 -13.40
CA LEU A 232 -12.17 -25.52 -12.37
C LEU A 232 -11.48 -25.65 -11.00
N HIS A 233 -10.15 -25.68 -10.95
CA HIS A 233 -9.37 -25.79 -9.71
C HIS A 233 -8.72 -24.46 -9.33
N HIS A 234 -9.49 -23.38 -9.41
CA HIS A 234 -9.13 -22.05 -8.93
C HIS A 234 -9.78 -21.80 -7.57
N TYR A 235 -8.96 -21.40 -6.61
CA TYR A 235 -9.38 -21.17 -5.23
C TYR A 235 -8.98 -19.77 -4.77
N GLN A 236 -9.83 -19.17 -3.94
CA GLN A 236 -9.55 -17.97 -3.18
C GLN A 236 -9.32 -18.33 -1.72
N ALA A 237 -8.30 -17.76 -1.10
CA ALA A 237 -8.06 -17.93 0.32
C ALA A 237 -9.10 -17.16 1.13
N ARG A 238 -9.71 -17.82 2.11
CA ARG A 238 -10.52 -17.21 3.16
C ARG A 238 -9.94 -17.57 4.53
N ARG A 239 -10.20 -16.75 5.54
CA ARG A 239 -9.81 -17.04 6.93
C ARG A 239 -10.59 -18.24 7.47
N ALA A 240 -9.88 -19.23 8.02
CA ALA A 240 -10.46 -20.46 8.57
C ALA A 240 -11.28 -20.22 9.87
N ASP A 241 -10.90 -19.21 10.66
CA ASP A 241 -11.42 -18.93 12.01
C ASP A 241 -12.65 -18.00 12.06
N ARG A 242 -13.06 -17.42 10.91
CA ARG A 242 -14.17 -16.45 10.87
C ARG A 242 -15.48 -17.09 10.44
N THR A 243 -16.43 -17.12 11.36
CA THR A 243 -17.85 -17.40 11.06
C THR A 243 -18.38 -16.42 10.03
N GLN A 244 -19.17 -16.91 9.07
CA GLN A 244 -19.71 -16.17 7.91
C GLN A 244 -20.47 -14.87 8.26
N THR A 245 -20.83 -14.67 9.53
CA THR A 245 -21.58 -13.51 10.03
C THR A 245 -20.76 -12.21 10.14
N LYS A 246 -19.42 -12.25 10.10
CA LYS A 246 -18.60 -11.02 10.02
C LYS A 246 -18.44 -10.59 8.55
N ARG A 247 -18.62 -9.28 8.28
CA ARG A 247 -18.54 -8.62 6.95
C ARG A 247 -17.69 -9.42 5.94
N ARG A 248 -18.34 -10.04 4.94
CA ARG A 248 -17.76 -10.90 3.88
C ARG A 248 -16.38 -10.44 3.37
N LYS A 249 -16.20 -9.12 3.17
CA LYS A 249 -14.95 -8.50 2.70
C LYS A 249 -13.74 -8.73 3.63
N LEU A 250 -13.93 -8.77 4.94
CA LEU A 250 -12.84 -8.96 5.90
C LEU A 250 -12.31 -10.40 5.96
N ASN A 251 -13.00 -11.36 5.36
CA ASN A 251 -12.61 -12.77 5.40
C ASN A 251 -11.56 -13.14 4.35
N PHE A 252 -11.39 -12.30 3.32
CA PHE A 252 -10.46 -12.51 2.21
C PHE A 252 -9.22 -11.62 2.29
N ASP A 253 -9.17 -10.71 3.27
CA ASP A 253 -8.02 -9.84 3.48
C ASP A 253 -7.01 -10.45 4.47
N PHE A 254 -5.76 -10.57 4.03
CA PHE A 254 -4.62 -11.03 4.80
C PHE A 254 -3.61 -9.90 5.06
N SER A 255 -2.93 -9.97 6.21
CA SER A 255 -1.81 -9.08 6.51
C SER A 255 -0.60 -9.44 5.65
N PHE A 256 0.41 -8.57 5.66
CA PHE A 256 1.66 -8.84 4.96
C PHE A 256 2.32 -10.13 5.46
N GLU A 257 2.35 -10.33 6.77
CA GLU A 257 2.97 -11.49 7.42
C GLU A 257 2.26 -12.79 7.09
N GLU A 258 0.92 -12.79 7.17
CA GLU A 258 0.11 -13.96 6.82
C GLU A 258 0.30 -14.30 5.35
N THR A 259 0.36 -13.29 4.48
CA THR A 259 0.59 -13.47 3.04
C THR A 259 1.99 -14.02 2.78
N LEU A 260 3.00 -13.48 3.46
CA LEU A 260 4.38 -13.95 3.35
C LEU A 260 4.50 -15.42 3.78
N ASP A 261 3.89 -15.81 4.90
CA ASP A 261 3.93 -17.19 5.39
C ASP A 261 3.32 -18.17 4.37
N VAL A 262 2.24 -17.78 3.70
CA VAL A 262 1.54 -18.59 2.69
C VAL A 262 2.34 -18.66 1.40
N VAL A 263 2.87 -17.52 0.97
CA VAL A 263 3.75 -17.40 -0.20
C VAL A 263 5.01 -18.25 -0.03
N LEU A 264 5.63 -18.22 1.15
CA LEU A 264 6.80 -19.04 1.46
C LEU A 264 6.43 -20.52 1.56
N ALA A 265 5.32 -20.88 2.22
CA ALA A 265 4.87 -22.27 2.27
C ALA A 265 4.65 -22.85 0.86
N TYR A 266 4.03 -22.07 -0.04
CA TYR A 266 3.90 -22.45 -1.44
C TYR A 266 5.24 -22.58 -2.16
N ALA A 267 6.15 -21.64 -1.94
CA ALA A 267 7.46 -21.61 -2.61
C ALA A 267 8.38 -22.75 -2.16
N THR A 268 8.29 -23.20 -0.91
CA THR A 268 9.09 -24.30 -0.35
C THR A 268 8.40 -25.66 -0.45
N GLY A 269 7.09 -25.70 -0.72
CA GLY A 269 6.31 -26.95 -0.71
C GLY A 269 5.92 -27.44 0.68
N ASN A 270 6.04 -26.57 1.69
CA ASN A 270 5.61 -26.89 3.06
C ASN A 270 4.08 -26.85 3.19
N GLU A 271 3.58 -27.37 4.31
CA GLU A 271 2.16 -27.28 4.64
C GLU A 271 1.68 -25.83 4.73
N MET A 272 0.49 -25.57 4.18
CA MET A 272 -0.13 -24.26 4.22
C MET A 272 -0.53 -23.87 5.65
N PRO A 273 -0.39 -22.60 6.06
CA PRO A 273 -0.79 -22.18 7.39
C PRO A 273 -2.27 -22.44 7.69
N ASN A 274 -2.58 -22.98 8.87
CA ASN A 274 -3.94 -23.31 9.34
C ASN A 274 -4.92 -22.12 9.43
N LEU A 275 -4.44 -20.90 9.16
CA LEU A 275 -5.26 -19.70 9.10
C LEU A 275 -6.06 -19.58 7.78
N ILE A 276 -5.69 -20.35 6.74
CA ILE A 276 -6.36 -20.34 5.44
C ILE A 276 -7.28 -21.55 5.29
N ALA A 277 -8.49 -21.28 4.79
CA ALA A 277 -9.32 -22.24 4.10
C ALA A 277 -9.47 -21.80 2.64
N TRP A 278 -9.60 -22.77 1.73
CA TRP A 278 -9.77 -22.50 0.30
C TRP A 278 -11.25 -22.50 -0.07
N GLU A 279 -11.69 -21.45 -0.76
CA GLU A 279 -13.03 -21.34 -1.34
C GLU A 279 -12.91 -21.43 -2.85
N LYS A 280 -13.66 -22.34 -3.47
CA LYS A 280 -13.64 -22.54 -4.91
C LYS A 280 -14.19 -21.30 -5.61
N MET A 281 -13.53 -20.85 -6.67
CA MET A 281 -13.97 -19.75 -7.51
C MET A 281 -14.68 -20.28 -8.76
N ASP A 282 -15.83 -19.71 -9.09
CA ASP A 282 -16.49 -19.96 -10.36
C ASP A 282 -15.80 -19.15 -11.44
N MET A 283 -14.89 -19.80 -12.18
CA MET A 283 -14.17 -19.18 -13.29
C MET A 283 -14.83 -19.56 -14.62
N PRO A 284 -15.03 -18.59 -15.53
CA PRO A 284 -15.48 -18.90 -16.88
C PRO A 284 -14.43 -19.76 -17.60
N ALA A 285 -14.88 -20.65 -18.48
CA ALA A 285 -13.99 -21.43 -19.33
C ALA A 285 -13.10 -20.46 -20.14
N PRO A 286 -11.80 -20.79 -20.32
CA PRO A 286 -10.93 -19.97 -21.14
C PRO A 286 -11.51 -19.89 -22.56
N THR A 287 -11.82 -18.66 -23.01
CA THR A 287 -12.15 -18.42 -24.42
C THR A 287 -10.93 -18.80 -25.25
N ALA A 288 -11.09 -19.76 -26.17
CA ALA A 288 -10.06 -20.13 -27.11
C ALA A 288 -9.61 -18.87 -27.88
N ALA A 289 -8.33 -18.53 -27.74
CA ALA A 289 -7.68 -17.45 -28.46
C ALA A 289 -7.30 -17.91 -29.87
#